data_AF-A0A3G2R6L1-F1
#
_entry.id   AF-A0A3G2R6L1-F1
#
_cell.length_a   1.000
_cell.length_b   1.000
_cell.length_c   1.000
_cell.angle_alpha   90.00
_cell.angle_beta   90.00
_cell.angle_gamma   90.00
#
_symmetry.space_group_name_H-M   'P 1'
#
loop_
_entity.id
_entity.type
_entity.pdbx_description
1 polymer ?
#
loop_
_entity_poly.entity_id
_entity_poly.type
_entity_poly.pdbx_seq_one_letter_code
_entity_poly.pdbx_strand_id
1 'polypeptide(L)'
;MNIVNFNEYLSDLKEKSLKIYSLMESENKGYSSKRTKRLRDPEEEYVLFLLDYMRWQRALKSGAVAKTGPRRYKLDWTKKF
;
A
#
# COMPACT_ATOMS: atom_id res chain seq x y z
N MET A 1 21.92 -35.83 -0.84
CA MET A 1 21.99 -34.38 -0.57
C MET A 1 22.38 -33.71 -1.88
N ASN A 2 21.48 -32.93 -2.49
CA ASN A 2 21.85 -32.15 -3.67
C ASN A 2 22.68 -30.95 -3.21
N ILE A 3 23.96 -30.93 -3.59
CA ILE A 3 24.83 -29.77 -3.36
C ILE A 3 24.42 -28.73 -4.39
N VAL A 4 23.64 -27.75 -3.96
CA VAL A 4 23.26 -26.64 -4.82
C VAL A 4 24.49 -25.76 -5.00
N ASN A 5 24.96 -25.63 -6.24
CA ASN A 5 26.02 -24.70 -6.58
C ASN A 5 25.51 -23.27 -6.35
N PHE A 6 26.07 -22.60 -5.34
CA PHE A 6 25.61 -21.29 -4.90
C PHE A 6 25.65 -20.24 -6.00
N ASN A 7 26.62 -20.33 -6.90
CA ASN A 7 26.77 -19.39 -8.01
C ASN A 7 25.68 -19.58 -9.07
N GLU A 8 25.32 -20.82 -9.38
CA GLU A 8 24.21 -21.15 -10.31
C GLU A 8 22.86 -20.72 -9.72
N TYR A 9 22.66 -20.93 -8.42
CA TYR A 9 21.47 -20.45 -7.73
C TYR A 9 21.33 -18.92 -7.80
N LEU A 10 22.42 -18.18 -7.62
CA LEU A 10 22.41 -16.72 -7.72
C LEU A 10 22.16 -16.24 -9.15
N SER A 11 22.72 -16.90 -10.17
CA SER A 11 22.45 -16.54 -11.56
C SER A 11 20.98 -16.74 -11.94
N ASP A 12 20.40 -17.86 -11.53
CA ASP A 12 18.99 -18.18 -11.78
C ASP A 12 18.06 -17.18 -11.09
N LEU A 13 18.38 -16.78 -9.86
CA LEU A 13 17.61 -15.83 -9.09
C LEU A 13 17.69 -14.42 -9.68
N LYS A 14 18.86 -14.04 -10.21
CA LYS A 14 19.05 -12.78 -10.94
C LYS A 14 18.25 -12.76 -12.24
N GLU A 15 18.25 -13.85 -13.00
CA GLU A 15 17.47 -13.93 -14.24
C GLU A 15 15.95 -13.88 -13.99
N LYS A 16 15.47 -14.61 -12.97
CA LYS A 16 14.07 -14.60 -12.56
C LYS A 16 13.63 -13.22 -12.06
N SER A 17 14.44 -12.56 -11.24
CA SER A 17 14.13 -11.21 -10.75
C SER A 17 14.10 -10.18 -11.87
N LEU A 18 15.04 -10.24 -12.83
CA LEU A 18 15.04 -9.35 -13.99
C LEU A 18 13.78 -9.49 -14.86
N LYS A 19 13.30 -10.72 -15.06
CA LYS A 19 12.03 -10.96 -15.77
C LYS A 19 10.83 -10.32 -15.05
N ILE A 20 10.78 -10.43 -13.72
CA ILE A 20 9.74 -9.81 -12.90
C ILE A 20 9.81 -8.28 -12.99
N TYR A 21 11.01 -7.69 -12.86
CA TYR A 21 11.20 -6.25 -12.97
C TYR A 21 10.82 -5.72 -14.35
N SER A 22 11.25 -6.40 -15.42
CA SER A 22 10.92 -6.02 -16.79
C SER A 22 9.42 -6.10 -17.07
N LEU A 23 8.75 -7.14 -16.56
CA LEU A 23 7.30 -7.30 -16.68
C LEU A 23 6.57 -6.19 -15.92
N MET A 24 6.95 -5.92 -14.67
CA MET A 24 6.41 -4.83 -13.86
C MET A 24 6.61 -3.46 -14.54
N GLU A 25 7.77 -3.20 -15.12
CA GLU A 25 8.06 -1.95 -15.83
C GLU A 25 7.24 -1.83 -17.13
N SER A 26 7.00 -2.94 -17.83
CA SER A 26 6.15 -2.98 -19.02
C SER A 26 4.67 -2.76 -18.72
N GLU A 27 4.16 -3.32 -17.61
CA GLU A 27 2.80 -3.07 -17.12
C GLU A 27 2.62 -1.60 -16.68
N ASN A 28 3.66 -1.03 -16.07
CA ASN A 28 3.66 0.37 -15.64
C ASN A 28 3.75 1.37 -16.81
N LYS A 29 4.30 0.98 -17.98
CA LYS A 29 4.31 1.84 -19.18
C LYS A 29 2.91 2.18 -19.71
N GLY A 30 1.90 1.34 -19.44
CA GLY A 30 0.48 1.62 -19.74
C GLY A 30 -0.31 2.16 -18.55
N TYR A 31 0.15 1.92 -17.31
CA TYR A 31 -0.46 2.42 -16.07
C TYR A 31 -0.01 3.82 -15.66
N SER A 32 0.85 4.47 -16.46
CA SER A 32 0.85 5.92 -16.59
C SER A 32 -0.32 6.39 -17.48
N SER A 33 -1.51 5.81 -17.28
CA SER A 33 -2.70 6.64 -17.37
C SER A 33 -2.47 7.70 -16.31
N LYS A 34 -2.00 8.87 -16.74
CA LYS A 34 -2.24 10.13 -16.06
C LYS A 34 -3.73 10.13 -15.81
N ARG A 35 -4.18 9.52 -14.71
CA ARG A 35 -5.48 9.78 -14.14
C ARG A 35 -5.39 11.26 -13.87
N THR A 36 -5.88 12.04 -14.81
CA THR A 36 -6.32 13.38 -14.56
C THR A 36 -7.38 13.18 -13.50
N LYS A 37 -6.95 13.15 -12.24
CA LYS A 37 -7.85 13.35 -11.12
C LYS A 37 -8.42 14.71 -11.43
N ARG A 38 -9.61 14.75 -12.06
CA ARG A 38 -10.42 15.95 -12.01
C ARG A 38 -10.42 16.31 -10.53
N LEU A 39 -9.92 17.51 -10.24
CA LEU A 39 -9.99 18.04 -8.89
C LEU A 39 -11.47 17.93 -8.51
N ARG A 40 -11.72 17.32 -7.35
CA ARG A 40 -13.08 17.25 -6.84
C ARG A 40 -13.58 18.66 -6.61
N ASP A 41 -14.89 18.80 -6.58
CA ASP A 41 -15.46 20.05 -6.09
C ASP A 41 -14.94 20.32 -4.66
N PRO A 42 -14.54 21.55 -4.32
CA PRO A 42 -14.02 21.86 -2.99
C PRO A 42 -14.97 21.48 -1.85
N GLU A 43 -16.28 21.57 -2.06
CA GLU A 43 -17.26 21.15 -1.06
C GLU A 43 -17.29 19.63 -0.92
N GLU A 44 -17.22 18.90 -2.04
CA GLU A 44 -17.12 17.43 -2.04
C GLU A 44 -15.86 16.98 -1.29
N GLU A 45 -14.72 17.62 -1.55
CA GLU A 45 -13.46 17.31 -0.86
C GLU A 45 -13.55 17.56 0.65
N TYR A 46 -14.17 18.67 1.06
CA TYR A 46 -14.39 19.00 2.46
C TYR A 46 -15.30 17.97 3.15
N VAL A 47 -16.41 17.60 2.52
CA VAL A 47 -17.35 16.58 3.05
C VAL A 47 -16.65 15.23 3.21
N LEU A 48 -15.88 14.81 2.20
CA LEU A 48 -15.13 13.55 2.27
C LEU A 48 -14.08 13.56 3.37
N PHE A 49 -13.38 14.69 3.56
CA PHE A 49 -12.47 14.86 4.69
C PHE A 49 -13.19 14.70 6.04
N LEU A 50 -14.37 15.32 6.21
CA LEU A 50 -15.15 15.18 7.45
C LEU A 50 -15.57 13.73 7.70
N LEU A 51 -16.01 13.03 6.66
CA LEU A 51 -16.39 11.61 6.76
C LEU A 51 -15.20 10.74 7.18
N ASP A 52 -14.04 10.94 6.56
CA ASP A 52 -12.82 10.21 6.93
C ASP A 52 -12.36 10.53 8.34
N TYR A 53 -12.44 11.80 8.75
CA TYR A 53 -12.15 12.22 10.12
C TYR A 53 -13.07 11.52 11.14
N MET A 54 -14.38 11.53 10.89
CA MET A 54 -15.35 10.85 11.76
C MET A 54 -15.11 9.34 11.82
N ARG A 55 -14.79 8.71 10.69
CA ARG A 55 -14.45 7.29 10.62
C ARG A 55 -13.21 6.97 11.46
N TRP A 56 -12.19 7.82 11.38
CA TRP A 56 -10.98 7.71 12.20
C TRP A 56 -11.25 7.88 13.69
N GLN A 57 -12.05 8.88 14.08
CA GLN A 57 -12.45 9.09 15.46
C GLN A 57 -13.21 7.88 16.03
N ARG A 58 -14.11 7.29 15.23
CA ARG A 58 -14.83 6.07 15.61
C ARG A 58 -13.87 4.89 15.81
N ALA A 59 -12.91 4.70 14.92
CA ALA A 59 -11.92 3.62 15.03
C ALA A 59 -10.99 3.77 16.25
N LEU A 60 -10.64 5.02 16.61
CA LEU A 60 -9.91 5.31 17.84
C LEU A 60 -10.76 5.00 19.09
N LYS A 61 -12.04 5.40 19.09
CA LYS A 61 -12.97 5.15 20.21
C LYS A 61 -13.29 3.67 20.40
N SER A 62 -13.48 2.91 19.33
CA SER A 62 -13.69 1.46 19.41
C SER A 62 -12.41 0.70 19.81
N GLY A 63 -11.26 1.37 19.76
CA GLY A 63 -9.95 0.79 19.99
C GLY A 63 -9.47 -0.12 18.86
N ALA A 64 -10.11 -0.07 17.69
CA ALA A 64 -9.58 -0.73 16.49
C ALA A 64 -8.32 -0.03 15.96
N VAL A 65 -8.14 1.25 16.31
CA VAL A 65 -6.88 1.97 16.13
C VAL A 65 -6.41 2.47 17.48
N ALA A 66 -5.14 2.19 17.81
CA ALA A 66 -4.49 2.66 19.02
C ALA A 66 -3.45 3.73 18.68
N LYS A 67 -3.44 4.84 19.42
CA LYS A 67 -2.41 5.88 19.29
C LYS A 67 -1.18 5.49 20.10
N THR A 68 -0.07 5.23 19.42
CA THR A 68 1.22 4.82 20.03
C THR A 68 2.20 5.98 20.16
N GLY A 69 1.89 7.15 19.60
CA GLY A 69 2.70 8.36 19.71
C GLY A 69 2.04 9.57 19.02
N PRO A 70 2.72 10.73 18.93
CA PRO A 70 2.14 11.98 18.42
C PRO A 70 1.53 11.88 17.02
N ARG A 71 2.14 11.07 16.14
CA ARG A 71 1.68 10.76 14.78
C ARG A 71 1.76 9.27 14.46
N ARG A 72 1.80 8.42 15.49
CA ARG A 72 1.94 6.96 15.33
C ARG A 72 0.67 6.29 15.78
N TYR A 73 0.13 5.46 14.90
CA TYR A 73 -1.10 4.71 15.13
C TYR A 73 -0.84 3.25 14.77
N LYS A 74 -1.46 2.34 15.51
CA LYS A 74 -1.40 0.90 15.25
C LYS A 74 -2.82 0.40 15.05
N LEU A 75 -3.02 -0.40 14.01
CA LEU A 75 -4.29 -1.04 13.76
C LEU A 75 -4.35 -2.38 14.51
N ASP A 76 -5.41 -2.57 15.29
CA ASP A 76 -5.70 -3.84 15.94
C ASP A 76 -6.74 -4.60 15.11
N TRP A 77 -6.24 -5.48 14.24
CA TRP A 77 -7.02 -6.29 13.30
C TRP A 77 -8.02 -7.26 13.98
N THR A 78 -7.91 -7.42 15.30
CA THR A 78 -8.81 -8.26 16.10
C THR A 78 -10.14 -7.59 16.41
N LYS A 79 -10.22 -6.26 16.32
CA LYS A 79 -11.44 -5.49 16.59
C LYS A 79 -12.10 -5.05 15.28
N LYS A 80 -13.37 -5.44 15.10
CA LYS A 80 -14.21 -4.94 14.00
C LYS A 80 -14.76 -3.56 14.37
N PHE A 81 -14.78 -2.60 13.43
CA PHE A 81 -15.26 -1.23 13.65
C PHE A 81 -16.16 -0.68 12.55
#